data_AF-A0A2J8VN98-F1
#
_entry.id   AF-A0A2J8VN98-F1
#
_cell.length_a   1.000
_cell.length_b   1.000
_cell.length_c   1.000
_cell.angle_alpha   90.00
_cell.angle_beta   90.00
_cell.angle_gamma   90.00
#
_symmetry.space_group_name_H-M   'P 1'
#
loop_
_entity.id
_entity.type
_entity.pdbx_description
1 polymer ?
#
loop_
_entity_poly.entity_id
_entity_poly.type
_entity_poly.pdbx_seq_one_letter_code
_entity_poly.pdbx_strand_id
1 'polypeptide(L)'
;THGTFLNKTRIPPRTYCRVHVGHVVRFGGSTRLFILQGPEEDREAESELTVTQLKELRKQQQILLEKKMLGEDSDEEEEMDTSERKINAGSQDDEMGCTWGMGEDAVEDDAEENPIVLEFQQEREAFYIKDPKKALQGFFDREDGVLPCCTDWFRAPK
;
A
#
# COMPACT_ATOMS: atom_id res chain seq x y z
N THR A 1 12.11 -20.21 12.49
CA THR A 1 11.80 -20.24 11.05
C THR A 1 10.45 -19.61 10.71
N HIS A 2 9.35 -19.92 11.40
CA HIS A 2 8.01 -19.42 11.01
C HIS A 2 7.51 -18.15 11.76
N GLY A 3 8.14 -17.76 12.86
CA GLY A 3 7.76 -16.57 13.64
C GLY A 3 6.56 -16.77 14.57
N THR A 4 6.11 -15.72 15.25
CA THR A 4 4.90 -15.69 16.08
C THR A 4 3.98 -14.61 15.56
N PHE A 5 2.68 -14.87 15.57
CA PHE A 5 1.66 -13.95 15.09
C PHE A 5 0.71 -13.60 16.22
N LEU A 6 0.37 -12.32 16.32
CA LEU A 6 -0.63 -11.75 17.21
C LEU A 6 -1.67 -11.03 16.35
N ASN A 7 -2.95 -11.39 16.46
CA ASN A 7 -4.04 -10.82 15.67
C ASN A 7 -3.74 -10.82 14.15
N LYS A 8 -3.19 -11.93 13.64
CA LYS A 8 -2.74 -12.12 12.24
C LYS A 8 -1.50 -11.29 11.83
N THR A 9 -0.97 -10.45 12.69
CA THR A 9 0.26 -9.66 12.45
C THR A 9 1.48 -10.39 13.02
N ARG A 10 2.58 -10.46 12.27
CA ARG A 10 3.82 -11.09 12.73
C ARG A 10 4.54 -10.20 13.73
N ILE A 11 4.88 -10.75 14.90
CA ILE A 11 5.63 -10.04 15.94
C ILE A 11 7.15 -10.10 15.64
N PRO A 12 7.90 -9.00 15.83
CA PRO A 12 9.35 -9.01 15.73
C PRO A 12 10.02 -9.97 16.73
N PRO A 13 11.11 -10.66 16.34
CA PRO A 13 11.81 -11.54 17.25
C PRO A 13 12.49 -10.74 18.37
N ARG A 14 12.53 -11.31 19.59
CA ARG A 14 13.20 -10.72 20.77
C ARG A 14 12.64 -9.37 21.23
N THR A 15 11.40 -9.06 20.87
CA THR A 15 10.69 -7.85 21.30
C THR A 15 9.54 -8.22 22.21
N TYR A 16 9.38 -7.51 23.32
CA TYR A 16 8.19 -7.62 24.16
C TYR A 16 7.03 -6.86 23.51
N CYS A 17 5.91 -7.53 23.32
CA CYS A 17 4.68 -6.92 22.84
C CYS A 17 3.61 -7.06 23.91
N ARG A 18 2.87 -5.98 24.15
CA ARG A 18 1.72 -5.99 25.05
C ARG A 18 0.59 -6.80 24.41
N VAL A 19 -0.03 -7.67 25.20
CA VAL A 19 -1.16 -8.53 24.79
C VAL A 19 -2.32 -8.22 25.71
N HIS A 20 -3.53 -8.12 25.16
CA HIS A 20 -4.76 -7.83 25.89
C HIS A 20 -5.73 -9.01 25.83
N VAL A 21 -6.69 -9.03 26.74
CA VAL A 21 -7.73 -10.06 26.76
C VAL A 21 -8.50 -10.05 25.43
N GLY A 22 -8.72 -11.23 24.87
CA GLY A 22 -9.33 -11.42 23.55
C GLY A 22 -8.34 -11.53 22.38
N HIS A 23 -7.05 -11.24 22.61
CA HIS A 23 -6.02 -11.40 21.57
C HIS A 23 -5.83 -12.83 21.12
N VAL A 24 -5.55 -13.00 19.83
CA VAL A 24 -5.30 -14.30 19.21
C VAL A 24 -3.82 -14.46 18.87
N VAL A 25 -3.17 -15.45 19.49
CA VAL A 25 -1.77 -15.80 19.26
C VAL A 25 -1.68 -17.07 18.41
N ARG A 26 -0.77 -17.07 17.44
CA ARG A 26 -0.43 -18.24 16.62
C ARG A 26 1.08 -18.41 16.56
N PHE A 27 1.55 -19.61 16.90
CA PHE A 27 2.98 -19.94 16.89
C PHE A 27 3.37 -20.64 15.60
N GLY A 28 4.36 -20.07 14.91
CA GLY A 28 4.98 -20.66 13.73
C GLY A 28 4.01 -21.00 12.60
N GLY A 29 4.15 -22.21 12.06
CA GLY A 29 3.26 -22.78 11.04
C GLY A 29 2.05 -23.52 11.63
N SER A 30 1.81 -23.42 12.94
CA SER A 30 0.69 -24.11 13.58
C SER A 30 -0.65 -23.61 13.05
N THR A 31 -1.60 -24.53 12.91
CA THR A 31 -3.02 -24.24 12.65
C THR A 31 -3.78 -23.89 13.93
N ARG A 32 -3.19 -24.12 15.11
CA ARG A 32 -3.83 -23.83 16.40
C ARG A 32 -3.76 -22.34 16.71
N LEU A 33 -4.90 -21.80 17.15
CA LEU A 33 -5.07 -20.42 17.62
C LEU A 33 -5.25 -20.43 19.14
N PHE A 34 -4.54 -19.54 19.84
CA PHE A 34 -4.65 -19.36 21.28
C PHE A 34 -5.31 -18.02 21.56
N ILE A 35 -6.39 -18.04 22.33
CA ILE A 35 -7.12 -16.81 22.70
C ILE A 35 -6.76 -16.50 24.15
N LEU A 36 -6.27 -15.29 24.41
CA LEU A 36 -5.99 -14.86 25.78
C LEU A 36 -7.31 -14.58 26.51
N GLN A 37 -7.59 -15.36 27.55
CA GLN A 37 -8.74 -15.16 28.43
C GLN A 37 -8.28 -14.45 29.71
N GLY A 38 -9.13 -13.57 30.22
CA GLY A 38 -8.84 -12.78 31.41
C GLY A 38 -10.03 -11.90 31.78
N PRO A 39 -9.87 -11.05 32.81
CA PRO A 39 -10.90 -10.17 33.29
C PRO A 39 -11.16 -9.02 32.30
N GLU A 40 -12.31 -8.35 32.42
CA GLU A 40 -12.78 -7.41 31.41
C GLU A 40 -11.95 -6.13 31.34
N GLU A 41 -11.35 -5.75 32.46
CA GLU A 41 -10.55 -4.54 32.63
C GLU A 41 -9.27 -4.54 31.76
N ASP A 42 -8.78 -5.75 31.41
CA ASP A 42 -7.59 -5.95 30.59
C ASP A 42 -7.91 -6.07 29.09
N ARG A 43 -9.17 -5.83 28.68
CA ARG A 43 -9.52 -5.76 27.25
C ARG A 43 -8.94 -4.51 26.61
N GLU A 44 -8.56 -4.66 25.35
CA GLU A 44 -8.03 -3.57 24.55
C GLU A 44 -9.14 -2.54 24.28
N ALA A 45 -8.85 -1.25 24.46
CA ALA A 45 -9.83 -0.20 24.21
C ALA A 45 -10.25 -0.25 22.74
N GLU A 46 -11.55 -0.41 22.51
CA GLU A 46 -12.10 -0.37 21.16
C GLU A 46 -11.82 1.02 20.56
N SER A 47 -11.33 1.06 19.33
CA SER A 47 -11.16 2.35 18.65
C SER A 47 -12.54 2.97 18.45
N GLU A 48 -12.78 4.12 19.07
CA GLU A 48 -14.05 4.87 18.98
C GLU A 48 -14.41 5.30 17.55
N LEU A 49 -13.44 5.18 16.62
CA LEU A 49 -13.57 5.61 15.24
C LEU A 49 -14.10 4.48 14.35
N THR A 50 -15.18 4.77 13.61
CA THR A 50 -15.80 3.80 12.70
C THR A 50 -14.85 3.47 11.54
N VAL A 51 -14.95 2.24 10.99
CA VAL A 51 -14.12 1.78 9.85
C VAL A 51 -14.15 2.75 8.65
N THR A 52 -15.25 3.47 8.45
CA THR A 52 -15.40 4.51 7.42
C THR A 52 -14.52 5.73 7.69
N GLN A 53 -14.57 6.26 8.91
CA GLN A 53 -13.78 7.40 9.37
C GLN A 53 -12.27 7.09 9.36
N LEU A 54 -11.87 5.87 9.76
CA LEU A 54 -10.48 5.40 9.65
C LEU A 54 -9.97 5.39 8.20
N LYS A 55 -10.81 4.93 7.26
CA LYS A 55 -10.48 4.91 5.82
C LYS A 55 -10.36 6.32 5.25
N GLU A 56 -11.23 7.23 5.67
CA GLU A 56 -11.23 8.62 5.23
C GLU A 56 -9.99 9.37 5.72
N LEU A 57 -9.62 9.21 7.00
CA LEU A 57 -8.38 9.77 7.54
C LEU A 57 -7.14 9.27 6.78
N ARG A 58 -7.07 7.97 6.45
CA ARG A 58 -5.96 7.43 5.65
C ARG A 58 -5.90 8.06 4.26
N LYS A 59 -7.04 8.24 3.59
CA LYS A 59 -7.10 8.91 2.28
C LYS A 59 -6.66 10.36 2.38
N GLN A 60 -7.13 11.10 3.38
CA GLN A 60 -6.74 12.49 3.60
C GLN A 60 -5.23 12.62 3.84
N GLN A 61 -4.66 11.75 4.67
CA GLN A 61 -3.20 11.71 4.89
C GLN A 61 -2.43 11.43 3.59
N GLN A 62 -2.92 10.52 2.76
CA GLN A 62 -2.31 10.19 1.47
C GLN A 62 -2.35 11.38 0.50
N ILE A 63 -3.50 12.05 0.39
CA ILE A 63 -3.66 13.25 -0.45
C ILE A 63 -2.75 14.39 0.02
N LEU A 64 -2.63 14.58 1.34
CA LEU A 64 -1.74 15.61 1.90
C LEU A 64 -0.26 15.32 1.62
N LEU A 65 0.15 14.05 1.72
CA LEU A 65 1.50 13.61 1.35
C LEU A 65 1.75 13.82 -0.15
N GLU A 66 0.79 13.43 -0.99
CA GLU A 66 0.84 13.61 -2.44
C GLU A 66 0.94 15.09 -2.83
N LYS A 67 0.11 15.97 -2.24
CA LYS A 67 0.19 17.42 -2.45
C LYS A 67 1.57 17.97 -2.04
N LYS A 68 2.10 17.53 -0.91
CA LYS A 68 3.44 17.95 -0.46
C LYS A 68 4.56 17.44 -1.37
N MET A 69 4.38 16.28 -1.99
CA MET A 69 5.35 15.70 -2.94
C MET A 69 5.26 16.33 -4.32
N LEU A 70 4.07 16.76 -4.76
CA LEU A 70 3.85 17.33 -6.10
C LEU A 70 4.31 18.80 -6.21
N GLY A 71 4.73 19.43 -5.11
CA GLY A 71 5.16 20.83 -5.09
C GLY A 71 3.98 21.78 -5.22
N GLU A 72 3.88 22.76 -4.35
CA GLU A 72 2.92 23.87 -4.46
C GLU A 72 3.47 24.95 -5.40
N ASP A 73 4.00 24.54 -6.56
CA ASP A 73 4.70 25.41 -7.52
C ASP A 73 4.22 25.15 -8.96
N SER A 74 2.91 25.22 -9.21
CA SER A 74 2.44 25.44 -10.58
C SER A 74 1.25 26.39 -10.58
N ASP A 75 1.51 27.55 -11.19
CA ASP A 75 0.59 28.50 -11.79
C ASP A 75 0.04 29.59 -10.86
N GLU A 76 0.86 30.63 -10.64
CA GLU A 76 0.50 32.06 -10.72
C GLU A 76 1.73 32.89 -10.30
N GLU A 77 2.69 33.14 -11.20
CA GLU A 77 3.61 34.31 -11.21
C GLU A 77 4.68 34.16 -12.32
N GLU A 78 4.29 33.91 -13.57
CA GLU A 78 5.11 34.30 -14.71
C GLU A 78 4.72 35.72 -15.11
N GLU A 79 5.40 36.73 -14.57
CA GLU A 79 5.76 38.00 -15.22
C GLU A 79 6.52 38.90 -14.21
N MET A 80 7.79 38.61 -13.91
CA MET A 80 8.82 39.64 -13.73
C MET A 80 10.23 39.07 -13.51
N ASP A 81 11.20 39.78 -14.08
CA ASP A 81 12.64 39.73 -13.81
C ASP A 81 13.49 38.64 -14.48
N THR A 82 13.63 38.84 -15.79
CA THR A 82 14.95 38.78 -16.42
C THR A 82 15.89 39.83 -15.81
N SER A 83 16.80 39.44 -14.92
CA SER A 83 18.21 39.89 -14.90
C SER A 83 18.96 39.53 -13.60
N GLU A 84 20.21 39.07 -13.77
CA GLU A 84 21.30 39.07 -12.80
C GLU A 84 21.30 38.05 -11.63
N ARG A 85 21.97 36.90 -11.82
CA ARG A 85 23.31 36.63 -11.23
C ARG A 85 23.69 35.15 -11.30
N LYS A 86 24.56 34.86 -12.27
CA LYS A 86 25.66 33.92 -12.04
C LYS A 86 26.53 34.44 -10.88
N ILE A 87 27.21 33.51 -10.21
CA ILE A 87 28.28 33.65 -9.20
C ILE A 87 27.80 33.40 -7.76
N ASN A 88 27.79 32.13 -7.34
CA ASN A 88 28.68 31.64 -6.27
C ASN A 88 28.52 30.13 -6.09
N ALA A 89 29.46 29.40 -6.67
CA ALA A 89 29.78 28.04 -6.28
C ALA A 89 30.68 28.09 -5.04
N GLY A 90 30.39 27.22 -4.07
CA GLY A 90 31.31 26.83 -3.01
C GLY A 90 30.94 27.36 -1.63
N SER A 91 30.42 26.48 -0.77
CA SER A 91 31.02 26.11 0.53
C SER A 91 30.07 25.19 1.30
N GLN A 92 30.45 23.90 1.38
CA GLN A 92 30.26 22.94 2.49
C GLN A 92 29.12 23.17 3.50
N ASP A 93 28.18 22.22 3.54
CA ASP A 93 27.69 21.66 4.81
C ASP A 93 27.29 20.18 4.60
N ASP A 94 28.31 19.34 4.37
CA ASP A 94 28.19 17.88 4.49
C ASP A 94 28.36 17.49 5.96
N GLU A 95 27.36 17.79 6.79
CA GLU A 95 27.24 17.21 8.13
C GLU A 95 25.95 16.38 8.24
N MET A 96 26.14 15.07 8.08
CA MET A 96 25.25 13.98 8.52
C MET A 96 24.01 13.65 7.65
N GLY A 97 24.23 13.04 6.49
CA GLY A 97 23.18 12.28 5.80
C GLY A 97 23.73 11.42 4.67
N CYS A 98 23.48 10.10 4.69
CA CYS A 98 23.71 9.27 3.50
C CYS A 98 22.69 9.66 2.43
N THR A 99 23.12 10.35 1.38
CA THR A 99 22.32 10.57 0.17
C THR A 99 22.18 9.25 -0.59
N TRP A 100 20.95 8.88 -0.94
CA TRP A 100 20.64 7.69 -1.75
C TRP A 100 21.03 7.92 -3.22
N GLY A 101 22.29 8.19 -3.53
CA GLY A 101 22.93 8.04 -4.84
C GLY A 101 22.32 8.74 -6.07
N MET A 102 21.21 9.47 -5.96
CA MET A 102 20.59 10.26 -7.03
C MET A 102 21.01 11.71 -6.89
N GLY A 103 22.33 11.93 -6.96
CA GLY A 103 22.87 13.27 -7.17
C GLY A 103 22.59 13.73 -8.59
N GLU A 104 22.63 15.04 -8.78
CA GLU A 104 22.49 15.80 -10.03
C GLU A 104 23.65 15.54 -11.02
N ASP A 105 23.92 14.27 -11.32
CA ASP A 105 24.88 13.76 -12.32
C ASP A 105 24.20 12.70 -13.22
N ALA A 106 22.90 12.46 -13.04
CA ALA A 106 22.14 11.74 -14.05
C ALA A 106 22.02 12.64 -15.28
N VAL A 107 22.93 12.48 -16.24
CA VAL A 107 22.63 12.88 -17.61
C VAL A 107 21.36 12.12 -18.01
N GLU A 108 20.33 12.86 -18.38
CA GLU A 108 19.11 12.34 -18.98
C GLU A 108 19.52 11.73 -20.33
N ASP A 109 19.98 10.48 -20.28
CA ASP A 109 20.11 9.67 -21.47
C ASP A 109 18.66 9.38 -21.87
N ASP A 110 18.19 10.08 -22.90
CA ASP A 110 16.97 9.82 -23.67
C ASP A 110 17.04 8.41 -24.29
N ALA A 111 17.23 7.39 -23.46
CA ALA A 111 17.25 6.00 -23.82
C ALA A 111 15.80 5.56 -24.06
N GLU A 112 15.26 6.04 -25.19
CA GLU A 112 14.12 5.54 -25.96
C GLU A 112 13.15 4.70 -25.13
N GLU A 113 12.19 5.36 -24.46
CA GLU A 113 10.98 4.69 -24.01
C GLU A 113 10.34 4.01 -25.22
N ASN A 114 10.44 2.68 -25.28
CA ASN A 114 10.02 1.90 -26.43
C ASN A 114 8.51 2.11 -26.69
N PRO A 115 8.10 2.83 -27.75
CA PRO A 115 6.71 3.25 -27.95
C PRO A 115 5.74 2.07 -28.11
N ILE A 116 6.26 0.90 -28.47
CA ILE A 116 5.48 -0.34 -28.63
C ILE A 116 4.99 -0.88 -27.28
N VAL A 117 5.74 -0.67 -26.18
CA VAL A 117 5.42 -1.26 -24.87
C VAL A 117 4.26 -0.53 -24.20
N LEU A 118 4.22 0.80 -24.29
CA LEU A 118 3.15 1.62 -23.74
C LEU A 118 1.83 1.45 -24.50
N GLU A 119 1.86 1.45 -25.83
CA GLU A 119 0.66 1.35 -26.66
C GLU A 119 -0.04 -0.02 -26.49
N PHE A 120 0.74 -1.11 -26.41
CA PHE A 120 0.19 -2.45 -26.19
C PHE A 120 -0.39 -2.69 -24.79
N GLN A 121 0.18 -2.09 -23.74
CA GLN A 121 -0.39 -2.19 -22.39
C GLN A 121 -1.66 -1.35 -22.27
N GLN A 122 -1.64 -0.14 -22.83
CA GLN A 122 -2.77 0.76 -22.77
C GLN A 122 -3.97 0.23 -23.56
N GLU A 123 -3.78 -0.42 -24.71
CA GLU A 123 -4.87 -1.07 -25.45
C GLU A 123 -5.47 -2.28 -24.72
N ARG A 124 -4.63 -3.13 -24.11
CA ARG A 124 -5.11 -4.31 -23.36
C ARG A 124 -5.86 -3.92 -22.10
N GLU A 125 -5.38 -2.90 -21.40
CA GLU A 125 -5.96 -2.42 -20.14
C GLU A 125 -7.11 -1.44 -20.37
N ALA A 126 -7.18 -0.77 -21.52
CA ALA A 126 -8.28 0.13 -21.88
C ALA A 126 -9.65 -0.56 -21.85
N PHE A 127 -9.72 -1.86 -22.16
CA PHE A 127 -10.99 -2.61 -22.06
C PHE A 127 -11.48 -2.74 -20.61
N TYR A 128 -10.57 -2.99 -19.67
CA TYR A 128 -10.86 -3.10 -18.25
C TYR A 128 -11.14 -1.74 -17.61
N ILE A 129 -10.52 -0.68 -18.13
CA ILE A 129 -10.72 0.71 -17.68
C ILE A 129 -12.05 1.28 -18.19
N LYS A 130 -12.43 1.00 -19.44
CA LYS A 130 -13.66 1.54 -20.06
C LYS A 130 -14.94 0.91 -19.50
N ASP A 131 -15.00 -0.41 -19.35
CA ASP A 131 -16.20 -1.14 -18.91
C ASP A 131 -15.85 -2.30 -17.94
N PRO A 132 -15.52 -2.02 -16.66
CA PRO A 132 -15.02 -3.03 -15.74
C PRO A 132 -16.03 -4.15 -15.46
N LYS A 133 -17.34 -3.86 -15.50
CA LYS A 133 -18.40 -4.86 -15.29
C LYS A 133 -18.49 -5.88 -16.42
N LYS A 134 -18.37 -5.45 -17.67
CA LYS A 134 -18.38 -6.38 -18.82
C LYS A 134 -17.10 -7.19 -18.89
N ALA A 135 -15.96 -6.57 -18.53
CA ALA A 135 -14.70 -7.29 -18.44
C ALA A 135 -14.76 -8.41 -17.39
N LEU A 136 -15.38 -8.14 -16.23
CA LEU A 136 -15.62 -9.14 -15.19
C LEU A 136 -16.62 -10.22 -15.63
N GLN A 137 -17.73 -9.82 -16.26
CA GLN A 137 -18.74 -10.77 -16.76
C GLN A 137 -18.12 -11.73 -17.78
N GLY A 138 -17.42 -11.22 -18.79
CA GLY A 138 -16.77 -12.05 -19.80
C GLY A 138 -15.55 -12.84 -19.30
N PHE A 139 -15.06 -12.54 -18.09
CA PHE A 139 -14.09 -13.37 -17.38
C PHE A 139 -14.80 -14.58 -16.75
N PHE A 140 -15.90 -14.36 -16.02
CA PHE A 140 -16.69 -15.46 -15.46
C PHE A 140 -17.29 -16.37 -16.53
N ASP A 141 -17.85 -15.81 -17.60
CA ASP A 141 -18.39 -16.60 -18.73
C ASP A 141 -17.33 -17.48 -19.42
N ARG A 142 -16.04 -17.12 -19.33
CA ARG A 142 -14.90 -17.91 -19.84
C ARG A 142 -14.37 -18.93 -18.83
N GLU A 143 -14.48 -18.64 -17.54
CA GLU A 143 -14.04 -19.51 -16.45
C GLU A 143 -15.11 -20.53 -16.01
N ASP A 144 -16.36 -20.41 -16.51
CA ASP A 144 -17.50 -21.30 -16.25
C ASP A 144 -17.33 -22.76 -16.74
N GLY A 145 -16.10 -23.19 -17.04
CA GLY A 145 -15.75 -24.57 -17.35
C GLY A 145 -15.30 -25.42 -16.15
N VAL A 146 -14.74 -24.85 -15.07
CA VAL A 146 -14.28 -25.65 -13.91
C VAL A 146 -14.24 -24.79 -12.63
N LEU A 147 -15.39 -24.56 -12.02
CA LEU A 147 -15.45 -24.40 -10.56
C LEU A 147 -16.01 -25.70 -9.98
N PRO A 148 -15.23 -26.50 -9.23
CA PRO A 148 -15.79 -27.63 -8.52
C PRO A 148 -16.81 -27.07 -7.52
N CYS A 149 -18.08 -27.36 -7.80
CA CYS A 149 -19.22 -26.96 -6.99
C CYS A 149 -19.01 -27.50 -5.57
N CYS A 150 -18.60 -26.65 -4.64
CA CYS A 150 -18.60 -26.95 -3.21
C CYS A 150 -20.04 -26.87 -2.68
N THR A 151 -20.90 -27.80 -3.09
CA THR A 151 -22.27 -27.93 -2.54
C THR A 151 -22.69 -29.39 -2.34
N ASP A 152 -21.81 -30.24 -1.85
CA ASP A 152 -22.17 -31.61 -1.40
C ASP A 152 -21.86 -31.86 0.09
N TRP A 153 -22.23 -30.92 0.96
CA TRP A 153 -22.12 -31.09 2.43
C TRP A 153 -23.46 -31.14 3.18
N PHE A 154 -24.60 -31.11 2.49
CA PHE A 154 -25.92 -31.24 3.12
C PHE A 154 -26.67 -32.48 2.61
N ARG A 155 -26.25 -33.66 3.08
CA ARG A 155 -27.14 -34.82 3.11
C ARG A 155 -26.95 -35.60 4.41
N ALA A 156 -27.73 -35.23 5.43
CA ALA A 156 -27.86 -36.00 6.65
C ALA A 156 -28.64 -37.30 6.37
N PRO A 157 -28.21 -38.46 6.87
CA PRO A 157 -28.96 -39.71 6.72
C PRO A 157 -30.15 -39.77 7.70
N LYS A 158 -31.25 -40.38 7.24
CA LYS A 158 -32.36 -40.84 8.09
C LYS A 158 -32.02 -42.18 8.71
#